data_AF-A0A821AVI3-F1
#
_entry.id   AF-A0A821AVI3-F1
#
_cell.length_a   1.000
_cell.length_b   1.000
_cell.length_c   1.000
_cell.angle_alpha   90.00
_cell.angle_beta   90.00
_cell.angle_gamma   90.00
#
_symmetry.space_group_name_H-M   'P 1'
#
loop_
_entity.id
_entity.type
_entity.pdbx_description
1 polymer ?
#
loop_
_entity_poly.entity_id
_entity_poly.type
_entity_poly.pdbx_seq_one_letter_code
_entity_poly.pdbx_strand_id
1 'polypeptide(L)' 'MADVTWDEIRNLRADFLNLQLTETANKLSERNCVELIGLLVKEGLLNVIYTTDGKDIITEQRLIREILD' A
#
# COMPACT_ATOMS: atom_id res chain seq x y z
N MET A 1 17.34 -32.48 24.29
CA MET A 1 16.07 -32.18 23.57
C MET A 1 15.56 -30.76 23.82
N ALA A 2 16.09 -29.98 24.77
CA ALA A 2 15.66 -28.59 25.00
C ALA A 2 16.43 -27.54 24.15
N ASP A 3 17.66 -27.85 23.73
CA ASP A 3 18.50 -26.91 22.99
C ASP A 3 18.05 -26.74 21.52
N VAL A 4 17.52 -27.82 20.92
CA VAL A 4 16.96 -27.80 19.55
C VAL A 4 15.79 -26.82 19.42
N THR A 5 14.95 -26.73 20.45
CA THR A 5 13.78 -25.83 20.47
C THR A 5 14.19 -24.36 20.60
N TRP A 6 15.25 -24.06 21.34
CA TRP A 6 15.74 -22.69 21.50
C TRP A 6 16.43 -22.14 20.25
N ASP A 7 17.17 -22.98 19.54
CA ASP A 7 17.75 -22.61 18.26
C ASP A 7 16.69 -22.43 17.16
N GLU A 8 15.64 -23.25 17.15
CA GLU A 8 14.48 -23.06 16.27
C GLU A 8 13.77 -21.71 16.53
N ILE A 9 13.54 -21.36 17.81
CA ILE A 9 12.95 -20.07 18.18
C ILE A 9 13.84 -18.89 17.76
N ARG A 10 15.17 -19.03 17.91
CA ARG A 10 16.12 -18.00 17.49
C ARG A 10 16.12 -17.81 15.97
N ASN A 11 16.03 -18.89 15.21
CA ASN A 11 15.94 -18.86 13.75
C ASN A 11 14.64 -18.21 13.28
N LEU A 12 13.50 -18.60 13.84
CA LEU A 12 12.20 -17.98 13.52
C LEU A 12 12.20 -16.47 13.78
N ARG A 13 12.82 -16.01 14.87
CA ARG A 13 12.93 -14.59 15.19
C ARG A 13 13.82 -13.85 14.17
N ALA A 14 14.92 -14.47 13.75
CA ALA A 14 15.79 -13.90 12.73
C ALA A 14 15.08 -13.77 11.38
N ASP A 15 14.32 -14.80 10.99
CA ASP A 15 13.53 -14.79 9.75
C ASP A 15 12.44 -13.73 9.79
N PHE A 16 11.72 -13.60 10.90
CA PHE A 16 10.70 -12.57 11.07
C PHE A 16 11.29 -11.16 11.00
N LEU A 17 12.44 -10.93 11.65
CA LEU A 17 13.11 -9.63 11.61
C LEU A 17 13.60 -9.32 10.18
N ASN A 18 14.16 -10.31 9.48
CA ASN A 18 14.55 -10.16 8.08
C ASN A 18 13.35 -9.81 7.20
N LEU A 19 12.20 -10.47 7.38
CA LEU A 19 10.98 -10.15 6.64
C LEU A 19 10.44 -8.75 6.94
N GLN A 20 10.54 -8.28 8.18
CA GLN A 20 10.14 -6.91 8.55
C GLN A 20 11.07 -5.84 7.98
N LEU A 21 12.37 -6.13 7.94
CA LEU A 21 13.40 -5.24 7.37
C LEU A 21 13.46 -5.32 5.84
N THR A 22 12.94 -6.39 5.26
CA THR A 22 12.71 -6.49 3.82
C THR A 22 11.58 -5.53 3.49
N GLU A 23 11.94 -4.26 3.24
CA GLU A 23 11.03 -3.34 2.57
C GLU A 23 10.53 -4.04 1.32
N THR A 24 9.21 -4.12 1.17
CA THR A 24 8.62 -4.61 -0.08
C THR A 24 9.23 -3.78 -1.19
N ALA A 25 9.93 -4.43 -2.13
CA ALA A 25 10.71 -3.75 -3.16
C ALA A 25 9.88 -2.74 -4.00
N ASN A 26 8.55 -2.84 -3.90
CA ASN A 26 7.58 -2.00 -4.57
C ASN A 26 6.82 -1.06 -3.61
N LYS A 27 7.41 -0.64 -2.49
CA LYS A 27 6.79 0.36 -1.62
C LYS A 27 7.08 1.75 -2.18
N LEU A 28 6.13 2.27 -2.93
CA LEU A 28 6.16 3.67 -3.36
C LEU A 28 6.05 4.58 -2.13
N SER A 29 6.90 5.59 -2.06
CA SER A 29 6.73 6.67 -1.07
C SER A 29 5.43 7.41 -1.37
N GLU A 30 4.84 8.04 -0.36
CA GLU A 30 3.61 8.82 -0.53
C GLU A 30 3.76 9.90 -1.62
N ARG A 31 4.91 10.57 -1.66
CA ARG A 31 5.24 11.55 -2.70
C ARG A 31 5.22 10.92 -4.10
N ASN A 32 5.86 9.77 -4.27
CA ASN A 32 5.92 9.10 -5.57
C ASN A 32 4.53 8.59 -5.99
N CYS A 33 3.69 8.14 -5.05
CA CYS A 33 2.30 7.79 -5.32
C CYS A 33 1.51 8.99 -5.85
N VAL A 34 1.65 10.17 -5.22
CA VAL A 34 0.96 11.39 -5.66
C VAL A 34 1.41 11.80 -7.06
N GLU A 35 2.71 11.76 -7.34
CA GLU A 35 3.24 12.08 -8.67
C GLU A 35 2.75 11.09 -9.73
N LEU A 36 2.72 9.79 -9.43
CA LEU A 36 2.21 8.76 -10.33
C LEU A 36 0.72 8.95 -10.63
N ILE A 37 -0.10 9.21 -9.61
CA ILE A 37 -1.53 9.50 -9.81
C ILE A 37 -1.69 10.74 -10.69
N GLY A 38 -0.92 11.81 -10.42
CA GLY A 38 -0.93 13.02 -11.23
C GLY A 38 -0.56 12.76 -12.70
N LEU A 39 0.46 11.92 -12.95
CA LEU A 39 0.84 11.48 -14.29
C LEU A 39 -0.29 10.70 -14.98
N LEU A 40 -0.91 9.74 -14.29
CA LEU A 40 -2.00 8.94 -14.84
C LEU A 40 -3.22 9.78 -15.19
N VAL A 41 -3.56 10.77 -14.37
CA VAL A 41 -4.64 11.72 -14.64
C VAL A 41 -4.29 12.61 -15.83
N LYS A 42 -3.05 13.12 -15.90
CA LYS A 42 -2.58 13.96 -17.00
C LYS A 42 -2.62 13.25 -18.35
N GLU A 43 -2.24 11.97 -18.39
CA GLU A 43 -2.28 11.14 -19.60
C GLU A 43 -3.69 10.61 -19.92
N GLY A 44 -4.70 10.93 -19.10
CA GLY A 44 -6.09 10.49 -19.30
C GLY A 44 -6.32 9.00 -19.04
N LEU A 45 -5.37 8.32 -18.40
CA LEU A 45 -5.45 6.90 -18.06
C LEU A 45 -6.23 6.64 -16.78
N LEU A 46 -6.45 7.68 -15.96
CA LEU A 46 -7.19 7.61 -14.71
C LEU A 46 -8.14 8.80 -14.60
N ASN A 47 -9.45 8.54 -14.52
CA ASN A 47 -10.43 9.57 -14.21
C ASN A 47 -10.70 9.62 -12.71
N VAL A 48 -10.55 10.81 -12.12
CA VAL A 48 -10.76 11.04 -10.70
C VAL A 48 -11.74 12.18 -10.46
N ILE A 49 -12.60 11.99 -9.48
CA ILE A 49 -13.58 12.98 -9.03
C ILE A 49 -13.07 13.56 -7.71
N TYR A 50 -12.99 14.87 -7.64
CA TYR A 50 -12.68 15.59 -6.41
C TYR A 50 -13.98 15.83 -5.64
N THR A 51 -13.96 15.53 -4.34
CA THR A 51 -15.05 15.91 -3.44
C THR A 51 -15.18 17.43 -3.34
N THR A 52 -16.36 17.93 -2.95
CA THR A 52 -16.63 19.38 -2.83
C THR A 52 -15.75 20.09 -1.79
N ASP A 53 -15.18 19.35 -0.83
CA ASP A 53 -14.21 19.84 0.16
C ASP A 53 -12.76 19.71 -0.33
N GLY A 54 -12.52 19.08 -1.49
CA GLY A 54 -11.21 18.92 -2.12
C GLY A 54 -10.23 18.00 -1.39
N LYS A 55 -10.66 17.35 -0.30
CA LYS A 55 -9.81 16.49 0.55
C LYS A 55 -9.67 15.09 0.00
N ASP A 56 -10.74 14.56 -0.57
CA ASP A 56 -10.78 13.18 -1.06
C ASP A 56 -10.86 13.15 -2.58
N ILE A 57 -10.06 12.23 -3.14
CA ILE A 57 -10.02 11.89 -4.55
C ILE A 57 -10.65 10.51 -4.69
N ILE A 58 -11.75 10.43 -5.43
CA ILE A 58 -12.55 9.21 -5.54
C ILE A 58 -12.69 8.85 -7.03
N THR A 59 -12.61 7.57 -7.36
CA THR A 59 -12.91 7.09 -8.72
C THR A 59 -14.40 6.91 -8.90
N GLU A 60 -14.90 7.03 -10.14
CA GLU A 60 -16.31 6.79 -10.47
C GLU A 60 -16.82 5.43 -9.94
N GLN A 61 -16.02 4.38 -10.10
CA GLN A 61 -16.36 3.04 -9.63
C GLN A 61 -16.53 2.99 -8.10
N ARG A 62 -15.69 3.71 -7.37
CA ARG A 62 -15.78 3.79 -5.91
C ARG A 62 -17.02 4.58 -5.49
N LEU A 63 -17.31 5.70 -6.16
CA LEU A 63 -18.50 6.50 -5.91
C LEU A 63 -19.79 5.70 -6.14
N ILE A 64 -19.89 4.98 -7.26
CA ILE A 64 -21.05 4.12 -7.56
C ILE A 64 -21.24 3.07 -6.45
N ARG A 65 -20.15 2.47 -5.97
CA ARG A 65 -20.21 1.49 -4.89
C ARG A 65 -20.73 2.11 -3.59
N GLU A 66 -20.27 3.30 -3.22
CA GLU A 66 -20.72 3.99 -2.00
C GLU A 66 -22.17 4.49 -2.07
N ILE A 67 -22.72 4.73 -3.27
CA ILE A 67 -24.13 5.10 -3.45
C ILE A 67 -25.05 3.86 -3.34
N LEU A 68 -24.56 2.70 -3.77
CA LEU A 68 -25.34 1.45 -3.82
C LEU A 68 -25.33 0.67 -2.49
N ASP A 69 -24.34 0.91 -1.64
CA ASP A 69 -24.23 0.37 -0.27
C ASP A 69 -25.08 1.21 0.70
#